data_AF-A0A1D8PRB8-F1
#
_entry.id   AF-A0A1D8PRB8-F1
#
_cell.length_a   1.000
_cell.length_b   1.000
_cell.length_c   1.000
_cell.angle_alpha   90.00
_cell.angle_beta   90.00
_cell.angle_gamma   90.00
#
_symmetry.space_group_name_H-M   'P 1'
#
loop_
_entity.id
_entity.type
_entity.pdbx_description
1 polymer ?
#
loop_
_entity_poly.entity_id
_entity_poly.type
_entity_poly.pdbx_seq_one_letter_code
_entity_poly.pdbx_strand_id
1 'polypeptide(L)'
;MHPQLDKNRFNTCDKLMDALEECHRQEFLKQCLGMCNFEKEQLIQCLHYQRVEDSKLRILETREKRKNWELKKKQAEEEAYGKNGYLKKVLEAEAASKK
;
A
#
# COMPACT_ATOMS: atom_id res chain seq x y z
N MET A 1 23.06 9.83 -4.61
CA MET A 1 22.85 8.50 -4.02
C MET A 1 21.35 8.23 -3.91
N HIS A 2 20.87 7.13 -4.49
CA HIS A 2 19.52 6.60 -4.20
C HIS A 2 19.62 5.65 -2.99
N PRO A 3 18.52 5.41 -2.26
CA PRO A 3 18.47 4.31 -1.30
C PRO A 3 18.91 2.99 -1.95
N GLN A 4 19.39 2.02 -1.19
CA GLN A 4 19.61 0.68 -1.72
C GLN A 4 18.27 0.14 -2.22
N LEU A 5 18.12 0.08 -3.54
CA LEU A 5 16.91 -0.39 -4.20
C LEU A 5 17.03 -1.91 -4.34
N ASP A 6 16.06 -2.63 -3.79
CA ASP A 6 15.95 -4.07 -3.99
C ASP A 6 15.47 -4.35 -5.42
N LYS A 7 16.33 -4.94 -6.24
CA LYS A 7 16.03 -5.32 -7.63
C LYS A 7 14.86 -6.29 -7.74
N ASN A 8 14.60 -7.11 -6.72
CA ASN A 8 13.45 -8.01 -6.73
C ASN A 8 12.12 -7.25 -6.65
N ARG A 9 12.10 -6.14 -5.91
CA ARG A 9 10.91 -5.30 -5.76
C ARG A 9 10.68 -4.37 -6.96
N PHE A 10 11.76 -3.86 -7.56
CA PHE A 10 11.71 -2.90 -8.67
C PHE A 10 12.22 -3.48 -9.99
N ASN A 11 11.90 -4.75 -10.26
CA ASN A 11 12.34 -5.48 -11.45
C ASN A 11 11.99 -4.76 -12.78
N THR A 12 10.89 -4.01 -12.81
CA THR A 12 10.46 -3.21 -13.97
C THR A 12 11.42 -2.06 -14.28
N CYS A 13 12.15 -1.57 -13.28
CA CYS A 13 13.09 -0.45 -13.41
C CYS A 13 14.56 -0.89 -13.44
N ASP A 14 14.85 -2.20 -13.45
CA ASP A 14 16.21 -2.75 -13.30
C ASP A 14 17.19 -2.20 -14.35
N LYS A 15 16.76 -2.08 -15.61
CA LYS A 15 17.58 -1.49 -16.69
C LYS A 15 17.97 -0.03 -16.43
N LEU A 16 17.07 0.76 -15.81
CA LEU A 16 17.34 2.16 -15.47
C LEU A 16 18.24 2.25 -14.23
N MET A 17 18.10 1.31 -13.29
CA MET A 17 19.02 1.17 -12.17
C MET A 17 20.44 0.86 -12.65
N ASP A 18 20.58 -0.12 -13.54
CA ASP A 18 21.86 -0.49 -14.15
C ASP A 18 22.47 0.68 -14.93
N ALA A 19 21.67 1.42 -15.70
CA ALA A 19 22.15 2.60 -16.44
C ALA A 19 22.67 3.70 -15.51
N LEU A 20 21.96 3.96 -14.41
CA LEU A 20 22.40 4.96 -13.42
C LEU A 20 23.64 4.50 -12.65
N GLU A 21 23.70 3.22 -12.28
CA GLU A 21 24.86 2.62 -11.62
C GLU A 21 26.08 2.63 -12.54
N GLU A 22 25.90 2.33 -13.82
CA GLU A 22 26.94 2.45 -14.84
C GLU A 22 27.48 3.88 -14.92
N CYS A 23 26.60 4.88 -14.99
CA CYS A 23 27.02 6.28 -15.06
C CYS A 23 27.81 6.70 -13.82
N HIS A 24 27.39 6.25 -12.63
CA HIS A 24 28.14 6.49 -11.39
C HIS A 24 29.48 5.75 -11.34
N ARG A 25 29.58 4.57 -11.96
CA ARG A 25 30.81 3.77 -12.02
C ARG A 25 31.85 4.37 -12.97
N GLN A 26 31.41 5.04 -14.04
CA GLN A 26 32.32 5.60 -15.04
C GLN A 26 33.21 6.70 -14.47
N GLU A 27 32.63 7.78 -13.94
CA GLU A 27 33.40 8.89 -13.39
C GLU A 27 32.66 9.58 -12.24
N PHE A 28 33.26 9.60 -11.05
CA PHE A 28 32.69 10.26 -9.88
C PHE A 28 32.41 11.77 -10.11
N LEU A 29 33.27 12.46 -10.85
CA LEU A 29 33.05 13.88 -11.16
C LEU A 29 31.82 14.09 -12.06
N LYS A 30 31.53 13.18 -13.00
CA LYS A 30 30.29 13.23 -13.81
C LYS A 30 29.05 13.12 -12.93
N GLN A 31 29.08 12.24 -11.93
CA GLN A 31 28.02 12.14 -10.93
C GLN A 31 27.84 13.45 -10.15
N CYS A 32 28.93 14.01 -9.63
CA CYS A 32 28.90 15.25 -8.85
C CYS A 32 28.38 16.45 -9.65
N LEU A 33 28.74 16.53 -10.93
CA LEU A 33 28.30 17.60 -11.84
C LEU A 33 26.88 17.38 -12.38
N GLY A 34 26.21 16.29 -12.01
CA GLY A 34 24.85 16.00 -12.47
C GLY A 34 24.74 15.52 -13.92
N MET A 35 25.83 15.02 -14.50
CA MET A 35 25.83 14.50 -15.87
C MET A 35 25.00 13.22 -16.03
N CYS A 36 24.69 12.53 -14.93
CA CYS A 36 23.81 11.35 -14.87
C CYS A 36 22.34 11.70 -14.58
N ASN A 37 21.94 12.97 -14.73
CA ASN A 37 20.58 13.41 -14.38
C ASN A 37 19.51 12.78 -15.27
N PHE A 38 19.83 12.49 -16.54
CA PHE A 38 18.88 11.85 -17.45
C PHE A 38 18.48 10.45 -16.96
N GLU A 39 19.45 9.57 -16.69
CA GLU A 39 19.21 8.21 -16.18
C GLU A 39 18.49 8.27 -14.83
N LYS A 40 18.89 9.21 -13.98
CA LYS A 40 18.28 9.42 -12.67
C LYS A 40 16.82 9.85 -12.78
N GLU A 41 16.48 10.80 -13.65
CA GLU A 41 15.11 11.27 -13.86
C GLU A 41 14.22 10.14 -14.39
N GLN A 42 14.71 9.38 -15.36
CA GLN A 42 13.98 8.23 -15.89
C GLN A 42 13.76 7.16 -14.83
N LEU A 43 14.77 6.87 -14.02
CA LEU A 43 14.63 5.94 -12.89
C LEU A 43 13.58 6.44 -11.88
N ILE A 44 13.60 7.73 -11.53
CA ILE A 44 12.61 8.32 -10.60
C ILE A 44 11.20 8.18 -11.16
N GLN A 45 10.99 8.45 -12.45
CA GLN A 45 9.68 8.30 -13.09
C GLN A 45 9.21 6.84 -13.07
N CYS A 46 10.09 5.89 -13.37
CA CYS A 46 9.77 4.47 -13.31
C CYS A 46 9.40 4.02 -11.89
N LEU A 47 10.19 4.41 -10.88
CA LEU A 47 9.91 4.09 -9.48
C LEU A 47 8.61 4.73 -8.98
N HIS A 48 8.32 5.95 -9.43
CA HIS A 48 7.07 6.62 -9.12
C HIS A 48 5.88 5.85 -9.70
N TYR A 49 5.96 5.45 -10.97
CA TYR A 49 4.93 4.64 -11.61
C TYR A 49 4.70 3.33 -10.86
N GLN A 50 5.77 2.58 -10.55
CA GLN A 50 5.66 1.32 -9.80
C GLN A 50 5.01 1.54 -8.43
N ARG A 51 5.40 2.59 -7.69
CA ARG A 51 4.80 2.91 -6.39
C ARG A 51 3.31 3.20 -6.49
N VAL A 52 2.87 3.87 -7.56
CA VAL A 52 1.46 4.15 -7.80
C VAL A 52 0.68 2.88 -8.12
N GLU A 53 1.22 1.99 -8.96
CA GLU A 53 0.60 0.70 -9.27
C GLU A 53 0.49 -0.21 -8.03
N ASP A 54 1.57 -0.34 -7.26
CA ASP A 54 1.57 -1.09 -5.98
C ASP A 54 0.50 -0.53 -5.02
N SER A 55 0.36 0.79 -4.97
CA SER A 55 -0.66 1.46 -4.14
C SER A 55 -2.08 1.11 -4.60
N LYS A 56 -2.34 1.09 -5.92
CA LYS A 56 -3.64 0.68 -6.47
C LYS A 56 -3.99 -0.75 -6.06
N LEU A 57 -3.06 -1.68 -6.22
CA LEU A 57 -3.26 -3.08 -5.81
C LEU A 57 -3.55 -3.18 -4.32
N ARG A 58 -2.75 -2.51 -3.48
CA ARG A 58 -2.95 -2.49 -2.02
C ARG A 58 -4.30 -1.90 -1.61
N ILE A 59 -4.79 -0.89 -2.31
CA ILE A 59 -6.12 -0.31 -2.07
C ILE A 59 -7.21 -1.34 -2.37
N LEU A 60 -7.10 -2.09 -3.47
CA LEU A 60 -8.06 -3.14 -3.82
C LEU A 60 -8.08 -4.25 -2.76
N GLU A 61 -6.91 -4.76 -2.38
CA GLU A 61 -6.78 -5.77 -1.32
C GLU A 61 -7.35 -5.28 0.02
N THR A 62 -7.08 -4.02 0.39
CA THR A 62 -7.58 -3.45 1.64
C THR A 62 -9.09 -3.32 1.63
N ARG A 63 -9.69 -2.96 0.49
CA ARG A 63 -11.16 -2.89 0.32
C ARG A 63 -11.78 -4.27 0.45
N GLU A 64 -11.19 -5.29 -0.17
CA GLU A 64 -11.65 -6.67 -0.05
C GLU A 64 -11.57 -7.18 1.39
N LYS A 65 -10.42 -6.99 2.06
CA LYS A 65 -10.24 -7.32 3.48
C LYS A 65 -11.27 -6.61 4.36
N ARG A 66 -11.56 -5.33 4.10
CA ARG A 66 -12.57 -4.55 4.84
C ARG A 66 -13.97 -5.14 4.64
N LYS A 67 -14.37 -5.44 3.40
CA LYS A 67 -15.67 -6.07 3.12
C LYS A 67 -15.83 -7.41 3.85
N ASN A 68 -14.80 -8.25 3.81
CA ASN A 68 -14.82 -9.55 4.47
C ASN A 68 -14.88 -9.41 6.00
N TRP A 69 -14.17 -8.42 6.55
CA TRP A 69 -14.20 -8.13 7.98
C TRP A 69 -15.57 -7.60 8.43
N GLU A 70 -16.17 -6.67 7.68
CA GLU A 70 -17.51 -6.15 7.94
C GLU A 70 -18.58 -7.26 7.88
N LEU A 71 -18.48 -8.16 6.89
CA LEU A 71 -19.35 -9.32 6.78
C LEU A 71 -19.24 -10.24 8.00
N LYS A 72 -18.01 -10.60 8.40
CA LYS A 72 -17.77 -11.43 9.59
C LYS A 72 -18.26 -10.76 10.87
N LYS A 73 -18.05 -9.45 10.99
CA LYS A 73 -18.55 -8.67 12.13
C LYS A 73 -20.07 -8.72 12.21
N LYS A 74 -20.76 -8.51 11.08
CA LYS A 74 -22.22 -8.60 11.02
C LYS A 74 -22.73 -10.00 11.40
N GLN A 75 -22.08 -11.05 10.90
CA GLN A 75 -22.43 -12.44 11.26
C GLN A 75 -22.27 -12.69 12.76
N ALA A 76 -21.17 -12.24 13.35
CA ALA A 76 -20.93 -12.38 14.79
C ALA A 76 -21.95 -11.57 15.63
N GLU A 77 -22.35 -10.38 15.17
CA GLU A 77 -23.39 -9.59 15.83
C GLU A 77 -24.77 -10.26 15.75
N GLU A 78 -25.11 -10.85 14.60
CA GLU A 78 -26.36 -11.61 14.42
C GLU A 78 -26.39 -12.90 15.24
N GLU A 79 -25.25 -13.58 15.41
CA GLU A 79 -25.11 -14.75 16.29
C GLU A 79 -25.27 -14.37 17.76
N ALA A 80 -24.64 -13.28 18.20
CA ALA A 80 -24.66 -12.86 19.61
C ALA A 80 -25.99 -12.22 20.04
N TYR A 81 -26.64 -11.45 19.17
CA TYR A 81 -27.80 -10.63 19.53
C TYR A 81 -29.06 -10.93 18.71
N GLY A 82 -29.03 -11.96 17.87
CA GLY A 82 -30.12 -12.29 16.96
C GLY A 82 -30.23 -11.32 15.78
N LYS A 83 -31.19 -11.60 14.88
CA LYS A 83 -31.43 -10.82 13.67
C LYS A 83 -31.58 -9.32 13.98
N ASN A 84 -30.79 -8.49 13.30
CA ASN A 84 -30.77 -7.04 13.48
C ASN A 84 -30.47 -6.57 14.92
N GLY A 85 -29.78 -7.38 15.71
CA GLY A 85 -29.47 -7.07 17.10
C GLY A 85 -30.71 -6.99 17.99
N TYR A 86 -31.76 -7.78 17.69
CA TYR A 86 -33.02 -7.76 18.42
C TYR A 86 -32.82 -7.87 19.94
N LEU A 87 -32.05 -8.86 20.39
CA LEU A 87 -31.79 -9.08 21.81
C LEU A 87 -31.11 -7.87 22.46
N LYS A 88 -30.18 -7.23 21.74
CA LYS A 88 -29.54 -6.00 22.21
C LYS A 88 -30.54 -4.87 22.44
N LYS A 89 -31.48 -4.67 21.50
CA LYS A 89 -32.54 -3.66 21.63
C LYS A 89 -33.49 -3.95 22.79
N VAL A 90 -33.83 -5.22 23.02
CA VAL A 90 -34.65 -5.62 24.17
C VAL A 90 -33.92 -5.31 25.48
N LEU A 91 -32.64 -5.69 25.60
CA LEU A 91 -31.85 -5.41 26.80
C LEU A 91 -31.70 -3.90 27.06
N GLU A 92 -31.53 -3.09 26.00
CA GLU A 92 -31.47 -1.63 26.11
C GLU A 92 -32.82 -1.05 26.56
N ALA A 93 -33.94 -1.55 26.06
CA ALA A 93 -35.28 -1.14 26.48
C ALA A 93 -35.57 -1.50 27.93
N GLU A 94 -35.20 -2.71 28.36
CA GLU A 94 -35.33 -3.18 29.75
C GLU A 94 -34.40 -2.41 30.71
N ALA A 95 -33.22 -1.99 30.26
CA ALA A 95 -32.32 -1.17 31.06
C ALA A 95 -32.84 0.27 31.18
N ALA A 96 -33.49 0.80 30.13
CA ALA A 96 -34.10 2.12 30.15
C ALA A 96 -35.38 2.16 31.00
N SER A 97 -36.17 1.09 31.05
CA SER A 97 -37.38 1.01 31.88
C SER A 97 -37.09 0.86 33.38
N LYS A 98 -35.86 0.46 33.74
CA LYS A 98 -35.40 0.32 35.13
C LYS A 98 -34.71 1.56 35.70
N LYS A 99 -34.46 2.59 34.89
CA LYS A 99 -33.95 3.89 35.35
C LYS A 99 -35.09 4.81 35.73
#